data_AF-A0A7J2KV33-F1
#
_entry.id   AF-A0A7J2KV33-F1
#
_cell.length_a   1.000
_cell.length_b   1.000
_cell.length_c   1.000
_cell.angle_alpha   90.00
_cell.angle_beta   90.00
_cell.angle_gamma   90.00
#
_symmetry.space_group_name_H-M   'P 1'
#
loop_
_entity.id
_entity.type
_entity.pdbx_description
1 polymer ?
#
loop_
_entity_poly.entity_id
_entity_poly.type
_entity_poly.pdbx_seq_one_letter_code
_entity_poly.pdbx_strand_id
1 'polypeptide(L)' 'GDHMIMAEVWTRNGKELSSIISEKIGKLQGITHIRPAILLEKLKEV' A
#
# COMPACT_ATOMS: atom_id res chain seq x y z
N GLY A 1 14.22 6.40 10.00
CA GLY A 1 12.95 6.32 9.28
C GLY A 1 12.57 4.88 9.16
N ASP A 2 11.30 4.57 9.39
CA ASP A 2 10.79 3.21 9.59
C ASP A 2 10.59 2.48 8.25
N HIS A 3 10.56 3.22 7.14
CA HIS A 3 10.40 2.71 5.78
C HIS A 3 11.39 3.40 4.84
N MET A 4 11.89 2.66 3.85
CA MET A 4 12.72 3.24 2.77
C MET A 4 11.88 3.76 1.59
N ILE A 5 10.72 3.16 1.36
CA ILE A 5 9.84 3.45 0.21
C ILE A 5 8.43 3.68 0.75
N MET A 6 7.78 4.75 0.28
CA MET A 6 6.38 5.06 0.54
C MET A 6 5.68 5.33 -0.79
N ALA A 7 4.51 4.73 -0.98
CA ALA A 7 3.73 4.87 -2.21
C ALA A 7 2.24 5.01 -1.86
N GLU A 8 1.53 5.83 -2.63
CA GLU A 8 0.08 5.88 -2.60
C GLU A 8 -0.48 4.86 -3.60
N VAL A 9 -1.47 4.07 -3.15
CA VAL A 9 -2.10 3.03 -3.96
C VAL A 9 -3.61 3.21 -3.92
N TRP A 10 -4.21 3.33 -5.10
CA TRP A 10 -5.65 3.48 -5.27
C TRP A 10 -6.28 2.13 -5.58
N THR A 11 -7.29 1.74 -4.80
CA THR A 11 -8.00 0.46 -4.96
C THR A 11 -9.49 0.65 -4.78
N ARG A 12 -10.30 -0.17 -5.43
CA ARG A 12 -11.77 -0.11 -5.35
C ARG A 12 -12.30 -0.65 -4.03
N ASN A 13 -11.60 -1.59 -3.39
CA ASN A 13 -12.00 -2.21 -2.13
C ASN A 13 -10.82 -2.96 -1.45
N GLY A 14 -11.04 -3.41 -0.22
CA GLY A 14 -10.03 -4.12 0.57
C GLY A 14 -9.56 -5.46 -0.04
N LYS A 15 -10.39 -6.12 -0.86
CA LYS A 15 -10.00 -7.36 -1.55
C LYS A 15 -8.96 -7.08 -2.64
N GLU A 16 -9.19 -6.02 -3.43
CA GLU A 16 -8.21 -5.57 -4.43
C GLU A 16 -6.91 -5.10 -3.78
N LEU A 17 -6.99 -4.35 -2.67
CA LEU A 17 -5.82 -3.97 -1.88
C LEU A 17 -5.01 -5.18 -1.42
N SER A 18 -5.67 -6.20 -0.87
CA SER A 18 -5.02 -7.43 -0.42
C SER A 18 -4.34 -8.17 -1.57
N SER A 19 -4.99 -8.28 -2.73
CA SER A 19 -4.39 -8.89 -3.94
C SER A 19 -3.18 -8.09 -4.44
N ILE A 20 -3.25 -6.75 -4.50
CA ILE A 20 -2.09 -5.94 -4.90
C ILE A 20 -0.93 -6.11 -3.92
N ILE A 21 -1.19 -6.08 -2.61
CA ILE A 21 -0.16 -6.23 -1.58
C ILE A 21 0.50 -7.60 -1.67
N SER A 22 -0.27 -8.68 -1.78
CA SER A 22 0.25 -10.05 -1.70
C SER A 22 0.75 -10.61 -3.03
N GLU A 23 0.06 -10.30 -4.13
CA GLU A 23 0.33 -10.91 -5.44
C GLU A 23 1.20 -10.05 -6.34
N LYS A 24 1.25 -8.73 -6.12
CA LYS A 24 2.08 -7.81 -6.90
C LYS A 24 3.28 -7.33 -6.10
N ILE A 25 3.05 -6.55 -5.04
CA ILE A 25 4.12 -5.88 -4.28
C ILE A 25 4.91 -6.93 -3.48
N GLY A 26 4.23 -7.81 -2.73
CA GLY A 26 4.86 -8.81 -1.88
C GLY A 26 5.70 -9.87 -2.61
N LYS A 27 5.57 -9.98 -3.93
CA LYS A 27 6.39 -10.88 -4.76
C LYS A 27 7.63 -10.21 -5.35
N LEU A 28 7.78 -8.89 -5.18
CA LEU A 28 8.97 -8.18 -5.65
C LEU A 28 10.19 -8.61 -4.82
N GLN A 29 11.24 -9.05 -5.52
CA GLN A 29 12.49 -9.44 -4.87
C GLN A 29 13.07 -8.27 -4.07
N GLY A 30 13.45 -8.54 -2.82
CA GLY A 30 14.01 -7.54 -1.91
C GLY A 30 12.99 -6.84 -1.00
N ILE A 31 11.68 -7.06 -1.20
CA ILE A 31 10.67 -6.61 -0.24
C ILE A 31 10.62 -7.57 0.94
N THR A 32 10.99 -7.07 2.13
CA THR A 32 10.96 -7.85 3.37
C THR A 32 9.72 -7.59 4.22
N HIS A 33 9.18 -6.37 4.14
CA HIS A 33 8.08 -5.90 5.01
C HIS A 33 7.19 -4.92 4.25
N ILE A 34 5.87 -5.08 4.40
CA ILE A 34 4.87 -4.15 3.87
C ILE A 34 3.97 -3.72 5.02
N ARG A 35 3.81 -2.41 5.24
CA ARG A 35 2.86 -1.84 6.21
C ARG A 35 1.85 -0.96 5.47
N PRO A 36 0.68 -1.50 5.10
CA PRO A 36 -0.37 -0.69 4.48
C PRO A 36 -1.03 0.22 5.51
N ALA A 37 -1.37 1.43 5.08
CA ALA A 37 -2.22 2.36 5.82
C ALA A 37 -3.40 2.74 4.92
N ILE A 38 -4.62 2.62 5.43
CA ILE A 38 -5.84 2.97 4.68
C ILE A 38 -6.23 4.40 5.06
N LEU A 39 -6.34 5.26 4.06
CA LEU A 39 -6.86 6.61 4.24
C LEU A 39 -8.38 6.54 4.39
N LEU A 40 -8.90 6.98 5.53
CA LEU A 40 -10.35 7.00 5.79
C LEU A 40 -11.01 8.25 5.22
N GLU A 41 -10.34 9.41 5.34
CA GLU A 41 -10.84 10.69 4.87
C GLU A 41 -9.69 11.58 4.39
N LYS A 42 -9.95 12.42 3.39
CA LYS A 42 -9.00 13.43 2.90
C LYS A 42 -9.44 14.81 3.37
N LEU A 43 -8.71 15.38 4.33
CA LEU A 43 -9.08 16.66 4.96
C LEU A 43 -8.78 17.88 4.08
N LYS A 44 -7.83 17.77 3.15
CA LYS A 44 -7.45 18.83 2.22
C LYS A 44 -7.01 18.24 0.89
N GLU A 45 -7.56 18.77 -0.20
CA GLU A 45 -7.02 18.53 -1.55
C GLU A 45 -5.86 19.48 -1.84
N VAL A 46 -4.80 18.92 -2.40
CA VAL A 46 -3.57 19.60 -2.79
C VAL A 46 -3.60 19.85 -4.28
#